data_AF-A0A538BVS7-F1
#
_entry.id   AF-A0A538BVS7-F1
#
_cell.length_a   1.000
_cell.length_b   1.000
_cell.length_c   1.000
_cell.angle_alpha   90.00
_cell.angle_beta   90.00
_cell.angle_gamma   90.00
#
_symmetry.space_group_name_H-M   'P 1'
#
loop_
_entity.id
_entity.type
_entity.pdbx_description
1 polymer ?
#
loop_
_entity_poly.entity_id
_entity_poly.type
_entity_poly.pdbx_seq_one_letter_code
_entity_poly.pdbx_strand_id
1 'polypeptide(L)'
;MQPALDELSRRGIAHELEVRSAHRNPDAVAEYCRGARERGLKVLIAGAGLAAALPGVAAAHTDLPVIGVPLRSSTSVLDGLDALLSIVQMPPGVPVACVGVDGARNAALLAARILGR
;
A
#
# COMPACT_ATOMS: atom_id res chain seq x y z
N MET A 1 2.59 3.19 9.41
CA MET A 1 2.92 3.89 8.15
C MET A 1 3.91 5.04 8.30
N GLN A 2 4.03 5.69 9.46
CA GLN A 2 5.02 6.77 9.71
C GLN A 2 6.44 6.50 9.18
N PRO A 3 7.03 5.28 9.34
CA PRO A 3 8.38 5.03 8.82
C PRO A 3 8.52 5.17 7.30
N ALA A 4 7.43 5.03 6.53
CA ALA A 4 7.44 5.30 5.10
C ALA A 4 7.49 6.81 4.82
N LEU A 5 6.69 7.60 5.53
CA LEU A 5 6.62 9.06 5.38
C LEU A 5 7.97 9.71 5.72
N ASP A 6 8.60 9.26 6.80
CA ASP A 6 9.91 9.76 7.23
C ASP A 6 10.99 9.45 6.18
N GLU A 7 10.98 8.23 5.63
CA GLU A 7 11.93 7.81 4.61
C GLU A 7 11.74 8.57 3.29
N LEU A 8 10.50 8.79 2.85
CA LEU A 8 10.20 9.59 1.66
C LEU A 8 10.61 11.06 1.86
N SER A 9 10.28 11.64 3.01
CA SER A 9 10.66 13.02 3.38
C SER A 9 12.17 13.20 3.38
N ARG A 10 12.91 12.27 4.01
CA ARG A 10 14.38 12.28 4.06
C ARG A 10 15.02 12.27 2.68
N ARG A 11 14.37 11.65 1.69
CA ARG A 11 14.82 11.60 0.29
C ARG A 11 14.32 12.76 -0.56
N GLY A 12 13.52 13.67 0.00
CA GLY A 12 12.89 14.74 -0.76
C GLY A 12 11.86 14.25 -1.79
N ILE A 13 11.27 13.08 -1.56
CA ILE A 13 10.21 12.54 -2.43
C ILE A 13 8.86 13.08 -1.94
N ALA A 14 8.22 13.90 -2.78
CA ALA A 14 6.88 14.42 -2.51
C ALA A 14 5.87 13.27 -2.37
N HIS A 15 5.02 13.35 -1.36
CA HIS A 15 4.04 12.33 -1.04
C HIS A 15 2.84 12.94 -0.33
N GLU A 16 1.71 12.23 -0.39
CA GLU A 16 0.50 12.53 0.36
C GLU A 16 0.13 11.34 1.26
N LEU A 17 -0.63 11.60 2.32
CA LEU A 17 -1.14 10.58 3.23
C LEU A 17 -2.66 10.67 3.30
N GLU A 18 -3.32 9.54 3.09
CA GLU A 18 -4.77 9.42 3.13
C GLU A 18 -5.16 8.20 3.98
N VAL A 19 -6.22 8.34 4.78
CA VAL A 19 -6.79 7.24 5.58
C VAL A 19 -8.12 6.84 4.96
N ARG A 20 -8.11 5.72 4.23
CA ARG A 20 -9.27 5.17 3.53
C ARG A 20 -9.41 3.68 3.83
N SER A 21 -10.64 3.16 3.74
CA SER A 21 -10.96 1.80 4.20
C SER A 21 -11.69 1.03 3.12
N ALA A 22 -11.03 0.03 2.53
CA ALA A 22 -11.62 -0.85 1.52
C ALA A 22 -12.94 -1.51 1.98
N HIS A 23 -13.05 -1.86 3.27
CA HIS A 23 -14.28 -2.51 3.78
C HIS A 23 -15.40 -1.56 4.18
N ARG A 24 -15.10 -0.28 4.46
CA ARG A 24 -16.05 0.65 5.08
C ARG A 24 -16.44 1.79 4.15
N ASN A 25 -15.59 2.11 3.18
CA ASN A 25 -15.83 3.12 2.17
C ASN A 25 -15.10 2.74 0.87
N PRO A 26 -15.53 1.64 0.20
CA PRO A 26 -14.86 1.11 -0.99
C PRO A 26 -14.85 2.09 -2.15
N ASP A 27 -15.94 2.83 -2.37
CA ASP A 27 -16.06 3.79 -3.48
C ASP A 27 -15.01 4.91 -3.35
N ALA A 28 -14.79 5.43 -2.16
CA ALA A 28 -13.77 6.45 -1.91
C ALA A 28 -12.33 5.95 -2.12
N VAL A 29 -12.09 4.63 -1.98
CA VAL A 29 -10.79 4.02 -2.34
C VAL A 29 -10.68 3.92 -3.86
N ALA A 30 -11.74 3.43 -4.53
CA ALA A 30 -11.77 3.28 -5.98
C ALA A 30 -11.58 4.63 -6.70
N GLU A 31 -12.30 5.68 -6.28
CA GLU A 31 -12.16 7.04 -6.80
C GLU A 31 -10.74 7.57 -6.63
N TYR A 32 -10.16 7.42 -5.43
CA TYR A 32 -8.80 7.86 -5.14
C TYR A 32 -7.76 7.18 -6.06
N CYS A 33 -7.89 5.87 -6.25
CA CYS A 33 -6.97 5.07 -7.06
C CYS A 33 -7.11 5.35 -8.57
N ARG A 34 -8.34 5.50 -9.08
CA ARG A 34 -8.58 5.83 -10.50
C ARG A 34 -8.00 7.18 -10.88
N GLY A 35 -8.19 8.20 -10.03
CA GLY A 35 -7.67 9.55 -10.26
C GLY A 35 -6.18 9.74 -9.89
N ALA A 36 -5.51 8.73 -9.32
CA ALA A 36 -4.15 8.87 -8.79
C ALA A 36 -3.13 9.34 -9.85
N ARG A 37 -3.17 8.75 -11.05
CA ARG A 37 -2.27 9.10 -12.15
C ARG A 37 -2.46 10.53 -12.63
N GLU A 38 -3.71 10.97 -12.76
CA GLU A 38 -4.07 12.32 -13.21
C GLU A 38 -3.59 13.40 -12.22
N ARG A 39 -3.60 13.08 -10.92
CA ARG A 39 -3.03 13.93 -9.87
C ARG A 39 -1.50 13.89 -9.80
N GLY A 40 -0.84 13.14 -10.68
CA GLY A 40 0.62 13.06 -10.77
C GLY A 40 1.28 12.02 -9.89
N LEU A 41 0.50 11.19 -9.16
CA LEU A 41 1.06 10.09 -8.37
C LEU A 41 1.70 9.05 -9.30
N LYS A 42 2.76 8.41 -8.79
CA LYS A 42 3.60 7.48 -9.56
C LYS A 42 3.70 6.08 -8.94
N VAL A 43 3.54 5.98 -7.62
CA VAL A 43 3.55 4.74 -6.84
C VAL A 43 2.56 4.91 -5.70
N LEU A 44 1.77 3.88 -5.40
CA LEU A 44 0.90 3.84 -4.22
C LEU A 44 1.50 2.92 -3.16
N ILE A 45 1.52 3.36 -1.91
CA ILE A 45 1.88 2.52 -0.76
C ILE A 45 0.62 2.34 0.09
N ALA A 46 0.13 1.12 0.18
CA ALA A 46 -1.09 0.77 0.90
C ALA A 46 -0.78 -0.13 2.09
N GLY A 47 -1.14 0.31 3.30
CA GLY A 47 -0.97 -0.46 4.54
C GLY A 47 -2.30 -0.96 5.07
N ALA A 48 -2.39 -2.25 5.41
CA ALA A 48 -3.58 -2.84 6.03
C ALA A 48 -3.23 -4.06 6.89
N GLY A 49 -4.04 -4.32 7.92
CA GLY A 49 -3.92 -5.48 8.81
C GLY A 49 -5.14 -6.40 8.73
N LEU A 50 -5.09 -7.53 9.46
CA LEU A 50 -6.13 -8.57 9.46
C LEU A 50 -6.39 -9.12 8.04
N ALA A 51 -7.65 -9.18 7.61
CA ALA A 51 -8.02 -9.43 6.22
C ALA A 51 -7.66 -8.20 5.35
N ALA A 52 -6.37 -8.06 5.03
CA ALA A 52 -5.79 -6.83 4.51
C ALA A 52 -6.11 -6.58 3.01
N ALA A 53 -7.34 -6.17 2.71
CA ALA A 53 -7.82 -6.00 1.33
C ALA A 53 -7.35 -4.72 0.61
N LEU A 54 -6.93 -3.68 1.34
CA LEU A 54 -6.68 -2.35 0.76
C LEU A 54 -5.65 -2.36 -0.39
N PRO A 55 -4.50 -3.05 -0.29
CA PRO A 55 -3.53 -3.06 -1.40
C PRO A 55 -4.07 -3.73 -2.67
N GLY A 56 -4.82 -4.82 -2.53
CA GLY A 56 -5.45 -5.51 -3.67
C GLY A 56 -6.54 -4.67 -4.33
N VAL A 57 -7.40 -4.03 -3.53
CA VAL A 57 -8.43 -3.10 -4.04
C VAL A 57 -7.81 -1.90 -4.74
N ALA A 58 -6.73 -1.34 -4.18
CA ALA A 58 -6.02 -0.25 -4.84
C ALA A 58 -5.47 -0.68 -6.21
N ALA A 59 -4.79 -1.85 -6.28
CA ALA A 59 -4.25 -2.39 -7.51
C ALA A 59 -5.32 -2.71 -8.57
N ALA A 60 -6.54 -3.06 -8.15
CA ALA A 60 -7.66 -3.30 -9.06
C ALA A 60 -8.23 -2.01 -9.70
N HIS A 61 -7.89 -0.83 -9.17
CA HIS A 61 -8.45 0.46 -9.58
C HIS A 61 -7.41 1.45 -10.09
N THR A 62 -6.17 1.03 -10.31
CA THR A 62 -5.12 1.86 -10.91
C THR A 62 -4.19 1.01 -11.77
N ASP A 63 -3.54 1.65 -12.73
CA ASP A 63 -2.44 1.07 -13.50
C ASP A 63 -1.06 1.46 -12.92
N LEU A 64 -1.03 2.19 -11.80
CA LEU A 64 0.19 2.52 -11.09
C LEU A 64 0.69 1.33 -10.26
N PRO A 65 2.01 1.20 -10.05
CA PRO A 65 2.56 0.23 -9.11
C PRO A 65 1.98 0.43 -7.70
N VAL A 66 1.47 -0.66 -7.12
CA VAL A 66 0.99 -0.69 -5.73
C VAL A 66 1.90 -1.54 -4.87
N ILE A 67 2.40 -0.94 -3.78
CA ILE A 67 3.20 -1.60 -2.77
C ILE A 67 2.33 -1.86 -1.55
N GLY A 68 2.17 -3.13 -1.18
CA GLY A 68 1.39 -3.55 -0.02
C GLY A 68 2.26 -3.71 1.21
N VAL A 69 1.84 -3.10 2.33
CA VAL A 69 2.49 -3.23 3.65
C VAL A 69 1.54 -3.99 4.58
N PRO A 70 1.83 -5.27 4.89
CA PRO A 70 1.10 -5.99 5.92
C PRO A 70 1.34 -5.34 7.28
N LEU A 71 0.27 -4.96 7.98
CA LEU A 71 0.35 -4.36 9.30
C LEU A 71 -0.09 -5.37 10.35
N ARG A 72 0.68 -5.48 11.44
CA ARG A 72 0.22 -6.23 12.60
C ARG A 72 -0.98 -5.55 13.24
N SER A 73 -1.92 -6.36 13.71
CA SER A 73 -3.02 -5.92 14.55
C SER A 73 -2.87 -6.52 15.93
N SER A 74 -3.08 -5.71 16.97
CA SER A 74 -3.15 -6.20 18.36
C SER A 74 -4.31 -7.17 18.60
N THR A 75 -5.30 -7.19 17.70
CA THR A 75 -6.44 -8.12 17.74
C THR A 75 -6.21 -9.41 16.95
N SER A 76 -5.09 -9.53 16.22
CA SER A 76 -4.74 -10.74 15.50
C SER A 76 -3.90 -11.65 16.36
N VAL A 77 -4.24 -12.94 16.38
CA VAL A 77 -3.39 -13.99 16.97
C VAL A 77 -2.31 -14.49 16.02
N LEU A 78 -2.28 -14.00 14.77
CA LEU A 78 -1.41 -14.48 13.69
C LEU A 78 -0.21 -13.57 13.42
N ASP A 79 0.03 -12.56 14.26
CA ASP A 79 1.19 -11.65 14.21
C ASP A 79 1.49 -11.08 12.80
N GLY A 80 0.43 -10.79 12.03
CA GLY A 80 0.54 -10.23 10.68
C GLY A 80 0.67 -11.24 9.55
N LEU A 81 0.68 -12.56 9.83
CA LEU A 81 0.64 -13.60 8.79
C LEU A 81 -0.67 -13.54 7.98
N ASP A 82 -1.78 -13.25 8.65
CA ASP A 82 -3.09 -12.98 8.03
C ASP A 82 -3.03 -11.82 7.02
N ALA A 83 -2.43 -10.71 7.44
CA ALA A 83 -2.24 -9.54 6.58
C ALA A 83 -1.28 -9.86 5.43
N LEU A 84 -0.19 -10.58 5.70
CA LEU A 84 0.81 -10.93 4.70
C LEU A 84 0.20 -11.77 3.58
N LEU A 85 -0.50 -12.85 3.94
CA LEU A 85 -1.13 -13.75 2.96
C LEU A 85 -2.26 -13.05 2.21
N SER A 86 -3.03 -12.18 2.89
CA SER A 86 -4.07 -11.37 2.26
C SER A 86 -3.54 -10.41 1.17
N ILE A 87 -2.28 -9.97 1.29
CA ILE A 87 -1.68 -9.00 0.37
C ILE A 87 -0.86 -9.68 -0.73
N VAL A 88 -0.06 -10.69 -0.39
CA VAL A 88 0.92 -11.26 -1.34
C VAL A 88 0.30 -12.25 -2.33
N GLN A 89 -0.78 -12.94 -1.95
CA GLN A 89 -1.40 -14.01 -2.74
C GLN A 89 -2.40 -13.48 -3.78
N MET A 90 -2.00 -12.49 -4.58
CA MET A 90 -2.85 -11.94 -5.64
C MET A 90 -3.01 -12.92 -6.81
N PRO A 91 -4.20 -13.00 -7.43
CA PRO A 91 -4.39 -13.79 -8.65
C PRO A 91 -3.66 -13.15 -9.85
N PRO A 92 -3.38 -13.94 -10.92
CA PRO A 92 -2.81 -13.40 -12.16
C PRO A 92 -3.62 -12.23 -12.71
N GLY A 93 -2.94 -11.16 -13.12
CA GLY A 93 -3.53 -9.96 -13.75
C GLY A 93 -3.61 -8.72 -12.88
N VAL A 94 -3.55 -8.84 -11.54
CA VAL A 94 -3.64 -7.69 -10.61
C VAL A 94 -2.53 -7.77 -9.55
N PRO A 95 -1.26 -7.47 -9.91
CA PRO A 95 -0.13 -7.66 -9.00
C PRO A 95 -0.08 -6.61 -7.88
N VAL A 96 0.42 -7.02 -6.72
CA VAL A 96 0.81 -6.13 -5.61
C VAL A 96 2.24 -6.47 -5.19
N ALA A 97 3.10 -5.45 -5.07
CA ALA A 97 4.44 -5.63 -4.53
C ALA A 97 4.38 -5.67 -3.00
N CYS A 98 4.33 -6.86 -2.40
CA CYS A 98 4.26 -7.01 -0.94
C CYS A 98 5.66 -6.88 -0.30
N VAL A 99 5.79 -6.04 0.72
CA VAL A 99 6.97 -6.03 1.60
C VAL A 99 6.75 -6.89 2.85
N GLY A 100 7.77 -7.03 3.70
CA GLY A 100 7.63 -7.72 4.99
C GLY A 100 6.63 -7.05 5.92
N VAL A 101 6.15 -7.81 6.91
CA VAL A 101 5.24 -7.32 7.96
C VAL A 101 5.82 -6.10 8.67
N ASP A 102 4.99 -5.08 8.88
CA ASP A 102 5.35 -3.74 9.38
C ASP A 102 6.49 -3.04 8.59
N GLY A 103 6.78 -3.52 7.38
CA GLY A 103 7.88 -3.07 6.53
C GLY A 103 7.67 -1.72 5.83
N ALA A 104 6.98 -0.77 6.46
CA ALA A 104 6.61 0.52 5.85
C ALA A 104 7.84 1.29 5.31
N ARG A 105 8.96 1.27 6.03
CA ARG A 105 10.21 1.88 5.55
C ARG A 105 10.72 1.22 4.26
N ASN A 106 10.65 -0.11 4.17
CA ASN A 106 11.04 -0.82 2.95
C ASN A 106 10.11 -0.53 1.78
N ALA A 107 8.83 -0.27 2.03
CA ALA A 107 7.92 0.17 0.98
C ALA A 107 8.32 1.54 0.40
N ALA A 108 8.74 2.49 1.24
CA ALA A 108 9.29 3.76 0.77
C ALA A 108 10.61 3.59 -0.01
N LEU A 109 11.51 2.72 0.45
CA LEU A 109 12.74 2.39 -0.28
C LEU A 109 12.47 1.75 -1.64
N LEU A 110 11.49 0.86 -1.72
CA LEU A 110 11.06 0.24 -2.97
C LEU A 110 10.42 1.27 -3.90
N ALA A 111 9.57 2.16 -3.38
CA ALA A 111 9.01 3.26 -4.15
C ALA A 111 10.11 4.17 -4.73
N ALA A 112 11.12 4.54 -3.93
CA ALA A 112 12.26 5.33 -4.40
C ALA A 112 13.00 4.63 -5.56
N ARG A 113 13.24 3.31 -5.46
CA ARG A 113 13.86 2.52 -6.52
C ARG A 113 13.04 2.50 -7.81
N ILE A 114 11.71 2.36 -7.71
CA ILE A 114 10.80 2.42 -8.86
C ILE A 114 10.86 3.81 -9.54
N LEU A 115 11.01 4.87 -8.74
CA LEU A 115 11.12 6.25 -9.23
C LEU A 115 12.51 6.62 -9.75
N GLY A 116 13.52 5.75 -9.61
CA GLY A 116 14.92 6.05 -9.95
C GLY A 116 15.57 7.08 -9.02
N ARG A 117 15.27 7.02 -7.71
CA ARG A 117 15.73 7.96 -6.66
C ARG A 117 16.49 7.26 -5.52
#